data_AF-A0A367Q8W6-F1
#
_entry.id   AF-A0A367Q8W6-F1
#
_cell.length_a   1.000
_cell.length_b   1.000
_cell.length_c   1.000
_cell.angle_alpha   90.00
_cell.angle_beta   90.00
_cell.angle_gamma   90.00
#
_symmetry.space_group_name_H-M   'P 1'
#
loop_
_entity.id
_entity.type
_entity.pdbx_description
1 polymer ?
#
loop_
_entity_poly.entity_id
_entity_poly.type
_entity_poly.pdbx_seq_one_letter_code
_entity_poly.pdbx_strand_id
1 'polypeptide(L)'
;MKFQKQLSQLISTDDIIKTIPKIEIFSCAKDHNHFNRRLQQRAINWDMIKLAIAYGKFQYHSQAKTWTLLDKSLHYTPYERFIDKLRGLRIIAVNYSFDDTLKLSTAYWAYDLRR
;
A
#
# COMPACT_ATOMS: atom_id res chain seq x y z
N MET A 1 -8.46 5.69 -18.56
CA MET A 1 -8.83 6.79 -17.63
C MET A 1 -9.79 6.41 -16.48
N LYS A 2 -10.28 5.16 -16.32
CA LYS A 2 -11.33 4.85 -15.31
C LYS A 2 -10.81 4.38 -13.93
N PHE A 3 -9.70 3.65 -13.88
CA PHE A 3 -9.29 2.93 -12.67
C PHE A 3 -9.00 3.84 -11.46
N GLN A 4 -8.06 4.79 -11.59
CA GLN A 4 -7.65 5.62 -10.46
C GLN A 4 -8.85 6.39 -9.88
N LYS A 5 -9.66 7.02 -10.74
CA LYS A 5 -10.86 7.74 -10.32
C LYS A 5 -11.86 6.83 -9.60
N GLN A 6 -12.12 5.62 -10.13
CA GLN A 6 -13.02 4.65 -9.49
C GLN A 6 -12.48 4.12 -8.16
N LEU A 7 -11.16 3.94 -8.06
CA LEU A 7 -10.50 3.54 -6.81
C LEU A 7 -10.64 4.65 -5.77
N SER A 8 -10.30 5.89 -6.11
CA SER A 8 -10.42 7.03 -5.20
C SER A 8 -11.86 7.23 -4.68
N GLN A 9 -12.86 7.03 -5.54
CA GLN A 9 -14.27 7.08 -5.14
C GLN A 9 -14.62 6.01 -4.09
N LEU A 10 -14.24 4.75 -4.33
CA LEU A 10 -14.50 3.68 -3.35
C LEU A 10 -13.78 3.94 -2.02
N ILE A 11 -12.51 4.34 -2.08
CA ILE A 11 -11.71 4.63 -0.89
C ILE A 11 -12.31 5.76 -0.06
N SER A 12 -12.87 6.80 -0.68
CA SER A 12 -13.44 7.94 0.05
C SER A 12 -14.63 7.54 0.96
N THR A 13 -15.31 6.46 0.62
CA THR A 13 -16.47 5.93 1.35
C THR A 13 -16.15 4.75 2.26
N ASP A 14 -14.90 4.27 2.25
CA ASP A 14 -14.49 3.06 2.97
C ASP A 14 -14.06 3.39 4.40
N ASP A 15 -14.83 2.93 5.38
CA ASP A 15 -14.58 3.20 6.79
C ASP A 15 -13.37 2.44 7.33
N ILE A 16 -13.01 1.28 6.78
CA ILE A 16 -11.80 0.55 7.19
C ILE A 16 -10.56 1.35 6.81
N ILE A 17 -10.58 2.02 5.65
CA ILE A 17 -9.45 2.85 5.24
C ILE A 17 -9.33 4.11 6.12
N LYS A 18 -10.43 4.61 6.69
CA LYS A 18 -10.38 5.78 7.60
C LYS A 18 -9.75 5.45 8.95
N THR A 19 -9.72 4.18 9.36
CA THR A 19 -9.14 3.75 10.65
C THR A 19 -7.66 3.37 10.57
N ILE A 20 -7.05 3.44 9.39
CA ILE A 20 -5.61 3.16 9.26
C ILE A 20 -4.79 4.16 10.07
N PRO A 21 -3.65 3.72 10.65
CA PRO A 21 -2.76 4.63 11.37
C PRO A 21 -2.22 5.72 10.45
N LYS A 22 -1.71 6.79 11.06
CA LYS A 22 -1.00 7.85 10.34
C LYS A 22 0.16 7.24 9.54
N ILE A 23 0.31 7.69 8.30
CA ILE A 23 1.34 7.20 7.38
C ILE A 23 2.33 8.32 7.10
N GLU A 24 3.62 8.03 7.21
CA GLU A 24 4.71 8.93 6.86
C GLU A 24 5.69 8.25 5.91
N ILE A 25 6.35 9.02 5.06
CA ILE A 25 7.43 8.49 4.22
C ILE A 25 8.70 8.45 5.07
N PHE A 26 9.37 7.30 5.09
CA PHE A 26 10.74 7.22 5.55
C PHE A 26 11.66 7.84 4.49
N SER A 27 12.16 9.04 4.77
CA SER A 27 13.07 9.76 3.90
C SER A 27 14.49 9.69 4.46
N CYS A 28 15.47 9.44 3.57
CA CYS A 28 16.88 9.56 3.94
C CYS A 28 17.32 11.00 3.69
N ALA A 29 18.18 11.55 4.56
CA ALA A 29 18.71 12.91 4.46
C ALA A 29 19.35 13.25 3.10
N LYS A 30 19.81 12.22 2.36
CA LYS A 30 20.44 12.37 1.04
C LYS A 30 19.45 12.47 -0.11
N ASP A 31 18.26 11.87 0.00
CA ASP A 31 17.25 11.87 -1.05
C ASP A 31 15.85 11.73 -0.44
N HIS A 32 15.26 12.89 -0.11
CA HIS A 32 13.91 12.96 0.45
C HIS A 32 12.83 12.50 -0.54
N ASN A 33 13.11 12.55 -1.85
CA ASN A 33 12.15 12.27 -2.91
C ASN A 33 12.26 10.85 -3.47
N HIS A 34 13.21 10.04 -3.00
CA HIS A 34 13.46 8.69 -3.49
C HIS A 34 12.17 7.85 -3.53
N PHE A 35 11.41 7.85 -2.42
CA PHE A 35 10.19 7.07 -2.31
C PHE A 35 9.14 7.52 -3.33
N ASN A 36 8.84 8.82 -3.41
CA ASN A 36 7.87 9.38 -4.36
C ASN A 36 8.25 9.08 -5.81
N ARG A 37 9.54 9.19 -6.15
CA ARG A 37 10.05 8.85 -7.48
C ARG A 37 9.85 7.36 -7.80
N ARG A 38 10.10 6.46 -6.84
CA ARG A 38 9.84 5.02 -7.01
C ARG A 38 8.36 4.71 -7.18
N LEU A 39 7.48 5.40 -6.47
CA LEU A 39 6.03 5.27 -6.66
C LEU A 39 5.63 5.63 -8.09
N GLN A 40 6.08 6.79 -8.58
CA GLN A 40 5.81 7.25 -9.93
C GLN A 40 6.31 6.26 -10.99
N GLN A 41 7.56 5.80 -10.89
CA GLN A 41 8.15 4.81 -11.81
C GLN A 41 7.39 3.48 -11.84
N ARG A 42 6.72 3.11 -10.75
CA ARG A 42 5.96 1.86 -10.62
C ARG A 42 4.45 2.04 -10.83
N ALA A 43 4.02 3.25 -11.17
CA ALA A 43 2.61 3.63 -11.28
C ALA A 43 1.78 3.28 -10.01
N ILE A 44 2.39 3.44 -8.83
CA ILE A 44 1.74 3.24 -7.53
C ILE A 44 1.30 4.61 -7.00
N ASN A 45 0.08 4.71 -6.50
CA ASN A 45 -0.45 5.94 -5.88
C ASN A 45 -0.80 5.71 -4.40
N TRP A 46 -1.13 6.79 -3.70
CA TRP A 46 -1.46 6.74 -2.28
C TRP A 46 -2.71 5.93 -1.94
N ASP A 47 -3.70 5.95 -2.81
CA ASP A 47 -4.93 5.17 -2.67
C ASP A 47 -4.63 3.67 -2.66
N MET A 48 -3.77 3.21 -3.57
CA MET A 48 -3.28 1.84 -3.60
C MET A 48 -2.51 1.46 -2.31
N ILE A 49 -1.71 2.39 -1.78
CA ILE A 49 -0.96 2.17 -0.53
C ILE A 49 -1.90 2.01 0.66
N LYS A 50 -2.87 2.91 0.81
CA LYS A 50 -3.87 2.85 1.89
C LYS A 50 -4.66 1.54 1.84
N LEU A 51 -5.09 1.15 0.64
CA LEU A 51 -5.79 -0.11 0.42
C LEU A 51 -4.93 -1.32 0.82
N ALA A 52 -3.65 -1.32 0.45
CA ALA A 52 -2.75 -2.41 0.82
C ALA A 52 -2.52 -2.50 2.33
N ILE A 53 -2.45 -1.37 3.04
CA ILE A 53 -2.34 -1.36 4.51
C ILE A 53 -3.63 -1.87 5.17
N ALA A 54 -4.79 -1.50 4.64
CA ALA A 54 -6.09 -1.89 5.18
C ALA A 54 -6.43 -3.37 4.94
N TYR A 55 -6.22 -3.88 3.73
CA TYR A 55 -6.69 -5.22 3.32
C TYR A 55 -5.57 -6.22 3.04
N GLY A 56 -4.33 -5.76 2.90
CA GLY A 56 -3.22 -6.63 2.56
C GLY A 56 -2.91 -7.64 3.65
N LYS A 57 -2.44 -8.82 3.24
CA LYS A 57 -1.92 -9.82 4.17
C LYS A 57 -0.73 -9.21 4.93
N PHE A 58 -0.92 -9.01 6.23
CA PHE A 58 0.11 -8.50 7.12
C PHE A 58 1.15 -9.58 7.45
N GLN A 59 2.42 -9.18 7.46
CA GLN A 59 3.55 -9.98 7.90
C GLN A 59 4.54 -9.08 8.65
N TYR A 60 5.14 -9.60 9.71
CA TYR A 60 6.20 -8.94 10.45
C TYR A 60 7.46 -9.79 10.42
N HIS A 61 8.54 -9.27 9.85
CA HIS A 61 9.82 -9.97 9.74
C HIS A 61 10.98 -8.97 9.67
N SER A 62 12.14 -9.31 10.23
CA SER A 62 13.35 -8.45 10.22
C SER A 62 13.10 -6.99 10.63
N GLN A 63 12.30 -6.76 11.68
CA GLN A 63 11.93 -5.42 12.16
C GLN A 63 11.17 -4.55 11.14
N ALA A 64 10.55 -5.18 10.14
CA ALA A 64 9.74 -4.52 9.13
C ALA A 64 8.31 -5.08 9.12
N LYS A 65 7.35 -4.15 9.03
CA LYS A 65 5.93 -4.44 8.81
C LYS A 65 5.67 -4.47 7.31
N THR A 66 5.12 -5.56 6.81
CA THR A 66 4.86 -5.77 5.38
C THR A 66 3.39 -6.08 5.16
N TRP A 67 2.80 -5.46 4.14
CA TRP A 67 1.46 -5.77 3.67
C TRP A 67 1.52 -6.14 2.21
N THR A 68 0.90 -7.25 1.82
CA THR A 68 0.81 -7.68 0.41
C THR A 68 -0.64 -7.87 0.00
N LEU A 69 -1.08 -7.20 -1.05
CA LEU A 69 -2.39 -7.48 -1.66
C LEU A 69 -2.32 -8.80 -2.42
N LEU A 70 -3.16 -9.74 -1.98
CA LEU A 70 -3.38 -11.04 -2.62
C LEU A 70 -4.81 -11.08 -3.15
N ASP A 71 -5.10 -11.94 -4.12
CA ASP A 71 -6.45 -12.11 -4.66
C ASP A 71 -7.47 -12.37 -3.53
N LYS A 72 -7.12 -13.30 -2.63
CA LYS A 72 -7.92 -13.62 -1.44
C LYS A 72 -8.11 -12.47 -0.44
N SER A 73 -7.24 -11.45 -0.46
CA SER A 73 -7.37 -10.25 0.38
C SER A 73 -8.44 -9.30 -0.15
N LEU A 74 -8.72 -9.37 -1.44
CA LEU A 74 -9.67 -8.49 -2.13
C LEU A 74 -10.98 -9.20 -2.47
N HIS A 75 -10.98 -10.53 -2.44
CA HIS A 75 -12.19 -11.33 -2.61
C HIS A 75 -13.23 -10.96 -1.55
N TYR A 76 -14.48 -10.80 -1.96
CA TYR A 76 -15.58 -10.31 -1.10
C TYR A 76 -15.42 -8.86 -0.61
N THR A 77 -14.59 -8.06 -1.29
CA THR A 77 -14.51 -6.61 -1.06
C THR A 77 -14.98 -5.84 -2.30
N PRO A 78 -15.37 -4.56 -2.17
CA PRO A 78 -15.67 -3.70 -3.33
C PRO A 78 -14.52 -3.57 -4.34
N TYR A 79 -13.30 -3.96 -3.96
CA TYR A 79 -12.08 -3.88 -4.75
C TYR A 79 -11.79 -5.16 -5.55
N GLU A 80 -12.60 -6.21 -5.43
CA GLU A 80 -12.44 -7.48 -6.14
C GLU A 80 -12.28 -7.30 -7.65
N ARG A 81 -13.07 -6.39 -8.24
CA ARG A 81 -12.98 -6.00 -9.67
C ARG A 81 -11.63 -5.41 -10.09
N PHE A 82 -10.73 -5.13 -9.15
CA PHE A 82 -9.41 -4.56 -9.38
C PHE A 82 -8.27 -5.52 -9.02
N ILE A 83 -8.57 -6.80 -8.74
CA ILE A 83 -7.56 -7.80 -8.40
C ILE A 83 -6.41 -7.82 -9.42
N ASP A 84 -6.67 -7.87 -10.72
CA ASP A 84 -5.60 -7.89 -11.74
C ASP A 84 -4.66 -6.68 -11.69
N LYS A 85 -5.17 -5.54 -11.21
CA LYS A 85 -4.42 -4.29 -11.12
C LYS A 85 -3.67 -4.15 -9.80
N LEU A 86 -4.16 -4.79 -8.75
CA LEU A 86 -3.71 -4.60 -7.36
C LEU A 86 -2.96 -5.80 -6.79
N ARG A 87 -3.14 -7.00 -7.36
CA ARG A 87 -2.46 -8.22 -6.93
C ARG A 87 -0.95 -8.01 -6.91
N GLY A 88 -0.31 -8.52 -5.87
CA GLY A 88 1.13 -8.42 -5.68
C GLY A 88 1.63 -7.03 -5.25
N LEU A 89 0.76 -6.04 -5.00
CA LEU A 89 1.21 -4.79 -4.38
C LEU A 89 1.72 -5.06 -2.98
N ARG A 90 2.99 -4.74 -2.73
CA ARG A 90 3.64 -4.91 -1.43
C ARG A 90 4.12 -3.58 -0.87
N ILE A 91 3.72 -3.30 0.36
CA ILE A 91 4.13 -2.13 1.15
C ILE A 91 5.01 -2.60 2.29
N ILE A 92 6.13 -1.92 2.51
CA ILE A 92 7.05 -2.18 3.62
C ILE A 92 7.20 -0.91 4.44
N ALA A 93 6.97 -1.01 5.74
CA ALA A 93 7.20 0.03 6.73
C ALA A 93 8.25 -0.41 7.76
N VAL A 94 9.07 0.54 8.20
CA VAL A 94 10.03 0.30 9.28
C VAL A 94 9.35 0.42 10.63
N ASN A 95 9.78 -0.40 11.59
CA ASN A 95 9.25 -0.39 12.96
C ASN A 95 10.10 0.49 13.89
N TYR A 96 10.18 1.80 13.61
CA TYR A 96 10.97 2.76 14.41
C TYR A 96 10.14 3.81 15.17
N SER A 97 8.81 3.71 15.15
CA SER A 97 7.90 4.73 15.67
C SER A 97 7.36 4.35 17.06
N PHE A 98 7.59 5.22 18.05
CA PHE A 98 6.95 5.14 19.36
C PHE A 98 5.50 5.67 19.34
N ASP A 99 5.07 6.29 18.24
CA ASP A 99 3.86 7.10 18.10
C ASP A 99 2.80 6.51 17.13
N ASP A 100 2.71 5.18 17.06
CA ASP A 100 1.79 4.41 16.18
C ASP A 100 1.82 4.76 14.68
N THR A 101 2.75 5.62 14.26
CA THR A 101 2.86 6.12 12.89
C THR A 101 3.61 5.13 12.00
N LEU A 102 3.00 4.72 10.89
CA LEU A 102 3.64 3.85 9.92
C LEU A 102 4.61 4.62 9.02
N LYS A 103 5.92 4.39 9.21
CA LYS A 103 6.97 4.96 8.37
C LYS A 103 7.26 4.06 7.17
N LEU A 104 6.75 4.41 5.99
CA LEU A 104 6.89 3.65 4.77
C LEU A 104 8.31 3.74 4.21
N SER A 105 8.97 2.59 4.05
CA SER A 105 10.29 2.49 3.46
C SER A 105 10.23 2.30 1.95
N THR A 106 9.34 1.41 1.49
CA THR A 106 9.20 1.12 0.06
C THR A 106 7.84 0.54 -0.29
N ALA A 107 7.45 0.69 -1.54
CA ALA A 107 6.29 0.05 -2.15
C ALA A 107 6.68 -0.48 -3.53
N TYR A 108 6.34 -1.73 -3.83
CA TYR A 108 6.67 -2.36 -5.11
C TYR A 108 5.69 -3.48 -5.48
N TRP A 109 5.74 -3.89 -6.75
CA TRP A 109 5.00 -5.04 -7.27
C TRP A 109 5.84 -6.31 -7.10
N ALA A 110 5.37 -7.24 -6.27
CA ALA A 110 5.89 -8.60 -6.19
C ALA A 110 5.42 -9.39 -7.42
N TYR A 111 6.22 -9.36 -8.50
CA TYR A 111 5.84 -9.89 -9.81
C TYR A 111 5.60 -11.40 -9.83
N ASP A 112 6.21 -12.14 -8.91
CA ASP A 112 5.94 -13.56 -8.66
C ASP A 112 4.47 -13.82 -8.31
N LEU A 113 3.80 -12.85 -7.67
CA LEU A 113 2.40 -12.91 -7.28
C LEU A 113 1.43 -12.28 -8.29
N ARG A 114 1.93 -11.79 -9.44
CA ARG A 114 1.11 -11.17 -10.50
C ARG A 114 0.79 -12.11 -11.66
N ARG A 115 1.16 -13.38 -11.55
CA ARG A 115 0.86 -14.40 -12.56
C ARG A 115 -0.61 -14.82 -12.54
#